data_AF-A0A957R1D1-F1
#
_entry.id   AF-A0A957R1D1-F1
#
_cell.length_a   1.000
_cell.length_b   1.000
_cell.length_c   1.000
_cell.angle_alpha   90.00
_cell.angle_beta   90.00
_cell.angle_gamma   90.00
#
_symmetry.space_group_name_H-M   'P 1'
#
loop_
_entity.id
_entity.type
_entity.pdbx_description
1 polymer ?
#
loop_
_entity_poly.entity_id
_entity_poly.type
_entity_poly.pdbx_seq_one_letter_code
_entity_poly.pdbx_strand_id
1 'polypeptide(L)'
;MDLTNFKIRHHLPYNHGMKLWAISDLHLSYPQNRTLLAELPDYGEDWLIVAGDIGEREAHFHEAFQQLSQRFARLIWVPGNHDLYTIGQHDGGLRGVALYQRLVEICRQYKVVTPEDPYVQWPDGARPYRLVPLFTLYDYSFRPDHIPYNQALDWAAETNVMATDEAVLHADPYPSRAAWCADRCRYSEERLQ
;
A
#
# COMPACT_ATOMS: atom_id res chain seq x y z
N MET A 1 30.68 -53.00 19.75
CA MET A 1 30.12 -52.22 18.64
C MET A 1 29.06 -51.32 19.23
N ASP A 2 29.41 -50.08 19.47
CA ASP A 2 28.57 -49.08 20.14
C ASP A 2 27.93 -48.19 19.07
N LEU A 3 26.61 -48.23 18.97
CA LEU A 3 25.81 -47.44 18.03
C LEU A 3 25.16 -46.27 18.78
N THR A 4 25.97 -45.37 19.31
CA THR A 4 25.47 -44.10 19.86
C THR A 4 26.36 -42.93 19.45
N ASN A 5 26.16 -42.44 18.21
CA ASN A 5 26.57 -41.09 17.82
C ASN A 5 25.89 -40.64 16.51
N PHE A 6 24.56 -40.48 16.56
CA PHE A 6 23.86 -39.61 15.60
C PHE A 6 23.57 -38.27 16.28
N LYS A 7 24.57 -37.40 16.36
CA LYS A 7 24.32 -35.97 16.60
C LYS A 7 23.75 -35.42 15.29
N ILE A 8 22.43 -35.33 15.19
CA ILE A 8 21.80 -34.38 14.28
C ILE A 8 22.30 -33.00 14.73
N ARG A 9 23.32 -32.50 14.06
CA ARG A 9 23.69 -31.10 14.16
C ARG A 9 22.52 -30.36 13.53
N HIS A 10 21.60 -29.86 14.35
CA HIS A 10 20.77 -28.74 13.94
C HIS A 10 21.76 -27.68 13.43
N HIS A 11 21.82 -27.50 12.10
CA HIS A 11 22.23 -26.24 11.53
C HIS A 11 21.34 -25.23 12.23
N LEU A 12 21.87 -24.52 13.22
CA LEU A 12 21.30 -23.23 13.59
C LEU A 12 21.46 -22.43 12.30
N PRO A 13 20.37 -22.15 11.54
CA PRO A 13 20.52 -21.22 10.44
C PRO A 13 21.07 -19.95 11.06
N TYR A 14 22.08 -19.37 10.42
CA TYR A 14 22.52 -18.03 10.74
C TYR A 14 21.26 -17.18 10.95
N ASN A 15 21.07 -16.70 12.18
CA ASN A 15 19.95 -15.86 12.54
C ASN A 15 20.21 -14.49 11.88
N HIS A 16 20.01 -14.42 10.57
CA HIS A 16 19.80 -13.14 9.91
C HIS A 16 18.48 -12.65 10.51
N GLY A 17 18.58 -11.57 11.31
CA GLY A 17 17.41 -10.92 11.89
C GLY A 17 16.38 -10.69 10.80
N MET A 18 15.12 -10.79 11.20
CA MET A 18 13.98 -10.59 10.32
C MET A 18 14.10 -9.21 9.66
N LYS A 19 13.76 -9.11 8.38
CA LYS A 19 13.86 -7.86 7.62
C LYS A 19 12.47 -7.31 7.32
N LEU A 20 12.39 -5.99 7.37
CA LEU A 20 11.26 -5.23 6.86
C LEU A 20 11.62 -4.70 5.48
N TRP A 21 10.97 -5.22 4.45
CA TRP A 21 11.11 -4.77 3.07
C TRP A 21 10.04 -3.74 2.73
N ALA A 22 10.28 -2.96 1.68
CA ALA A 22 9.31 -2.05 1.12
C ALA A 22 9.41 -2.03 -0.41
N ILE A 23 8.27 -1.95 -1.07
CA ILE A 23 8.12 -1.74 -2.51
C ILE A 23 6.86 -0.88 -2.74
N SER A 24 6.79 -0.18 -3.86
CA SER A 24 5.59 0.51 -4.34
C SER A 24 5.47 0.27 -5.84
N ASP A 25 4.40 0.78 -6.46
CA ASP A 25 4.32 0.90 -7.92
C ASP A 25 4.44 -0.46 -8.64
N LEU A 26 3.73 -1.47 -8.12
CA LEU A 26 3.68 -2.77 -8.79
C LEU A 26 2.98 -2.67 -10.15
N HIS A 27 1.99 -1.78 -10.29
CA HIS A 27 1.25 -1.50 -11.52
C HIS A 27 0.91 -2.79 -12.30
N LEU A 28 0.16 -3.70 -11.68
CA LEU A 28 -0.13 -5.03 -12.22
C LEU A 28 -1.07 -5.03 -13.43
N SER A 29 -1.50 -3.86 -13.91
CA SER A 29 -2.07 -3.71 -15.24
C SER A 29 -1.06 -4.07 -16.33
N TYR A 30 0.24 -3.86 -16.10
CA TYR A 30 1.32 -4.29 -16.98
C TYR A 30 1.60 -5.80 -16.81
N PRO A 31 1.41 -6.64 -17.85
CA PRO A 31 1.59 -8.09 -17.74
C PRO A 31 2.98 -8.51 -17.28
N GLN A 32 4.02 -7.77 -17.66
CA GLN A 32 5.41 -8.04 -17.29
C GLN A 32 5.61 -7.95 -15.77
N ASN A 33 4.96 -6.99 -15.11
CA ASN A 33 5.07 -6.81 -13.67
C ASN A 33 4.43 -7.99 -12.92
N ARG A 34 3.34 -8.55 -13.45
CA ARG A 34 2.73 -9.79 -12.92
C ARG A 34 3.68 -10.98 -13.02
N THR A 35 4.40 -11.12 -14.14
CA THR A 35 5.41 -12.17 -14.30
C THR A 35 6.53 -12.01 -13.27
N LEU A 36 7.07 -10.80 -13.09
CA LEU A 36 8.12 -10.54 -12.11
C LEU A 36 7.65 -10.79 -10.66
N LEU A 37 6.40 -10.44 -10.34
CA LEU A 37 5.82 -10.73 -9.02
C LEU A 37 5.79 -12.24 -8.73
N ALA A 38 5.48 -13.05 -9.75
CA ALA A 38 5.43 -14.50 -9.64
C ALA A 38 6.82 -15.13 -9.49
N GLU A 39 7.88 -14.42 -9.87
CA GLU A 39 9.27 -14.88 -9.77
C GLU A 39 9.95 -14.49 -8.45
N LEU A 40 9.28 -13.70 -7.59
CA LEU A 40 9.84 -13.34 -6.29
C LEU A 40 10.22 -14.59 -5.48
N PRO A 41 11.39 -14.61 -4.83
CA PRO A 41 11.77 -15.72 -3.96
C PRO A 41 10.89 -15.75 -2.70
N ASP A 42 10.98 -16.84 -1.96
CA ASP A 42 10.43 -16.92 -0.61
C ASP A 42 11.35 -16.17 0.37
N TYR A 43 10.79 -15.20 1.09
CA TYR A 43 11.47 -14.39 2.11
C TYR A 43 11.15 -14.87 3.54
N GLY A 44 10.37 -15.95 3.70
CA GLY A 44 10.10 -16.58 4.98
C GLY A 44 9.45 -15.64 5.99
N GLU A 45 10.12 -15.43 7.13
CA GLU A 45 9.60 -14.64 8.25
C GLU A 45 9.63 -13.12 8.02
N ASP A 46 10.23 -12.67 6.92
CA ASP A 46 10.32 -11.25 6.61
C ASP A 46 8.94 -10.62 6.36
N TRP A 47 8.86 -9.31 6.58
CA TRP A 47 7.65 -8.51 6.33
C TRP A 47 7.84 -7.65 5.07
N LEU A 48 6.75 -7.32 4.39
CA LEU A 48 6.75 -6.42 3.23
C LEU A 48 5.73 -5.30 3.39
N ILE A 49 6.17 -4.06 3.17
CA ILE A 49 5.31 -2.90 2.93
C ILE A 49 5.10 -2.76 1.42
N VAL A 50 3.85 -2.70 0.98
CA VAL A 50 3.44 -2.32 -0.37
C VAL A 50 2.88 -0.90 -0.30
N ALA A 51 3.72 0.07 -0.64
CA ALA A 51 3.49 1.50 -0.46
C ALA A 51 2.75 2.15 -1.64
N GLY A 52 1.62 1.55 -2.02
CA GLY A 52 0.72 2.05 -3.05
C GLY A 52 0.98 1.51 -4.46
N ASP A 53 0.02 1.82 -5.33
CA ASP A 53 0.03 1.56 -6.77
C ASP A 53 0.25 0.07 -7.11
N ILE A 54 -0.59 -0.79 -6.51
CA ILE A 54 -0.72 -2.19 -6.90
C ILE A 54 -1.36 -2.27 -8.30
N GLY A 55 -2.40 -1.47 -8.56
CA GLY A 55 -3.05 -1.36 -9.86
C GLY A 55 -4.53 -1.02 -9.75
N GLU A 56 -5.20 -0.87 -10.88
CA GLU A 56 -6.49 -0.16 -10.96
C GLU A 56 -7.73 -1.06 -10.87
N ARG A 57 -7.57 -2.32 -10.43
CA ARG A 57 -8.67 -3.32 -10.38
C ARG A 57 -8.55 -4.24 -9.17
N GLU A 58 -9.69 -4.66 -8.60
CA GLU A 58 -9.72 -5.65 -7.50
C GLU A 58 -8.93 -6.93 -7.83
N ALA A 59 -9.01 -7.39 -9.08
CA ALA A 59 -8.28 -8.57 -9.54
C ALA A 59 -6.75 -8.44 -9.35
N HIS A 60 -6.20 -7.24 -9.50
CA HIS A 60 -4.78 -6.97 -9.26
C HIS A 60 -4.43 -7.13 -7.78
N PHE A 61 -5.29 -6.66 -6.87
CA PHE A 61 -5.09 -6.80 -5.42
C PHE A 61 -5.15 -8.26 -4.98
N HIS A 62 -6.15 -9.01 -5.47
CA HIS A 62 -6.25 -10.44 -5.22
C HIS A 62 -5.02 -11.20 -5.70
N GLU A 63 -4.57 -10.91 -6.93
CA GLU A 63 -3.37 -11.50 -7.50
C GLU A 63 -2.11 -11.14 -6.68
N ALA A 64 -1.97 -9.87 -6.31
CA ALA A 64 -0.83 -9.38 -5.55
C ALA A 64 -0.72 -10.08 -4.20
N PHE A 65 -1.80 -10.05 -3.41
CA PHE A 65 -1.76 -10.59 -2.06
C PHE A 65 -1.74 -12.12 -2.03
N GLN A 66 -2.37 -12.79 -3.00
CA GLN A 66 -2.25 -14.25 -3.13
C GLN A 66 -0.79 -14.67 -3.34
N GLN A 67 -0.02 -13.92 -4.11
CA GLN A 67 1.39 -14.23 -4.38
C GLN A 67 2.30 -13.80 -3.23
N LEU A 68 2.13 -12.58 -2.74
CA LEU A 68 2.98 -12.00 -1.70
C LEU A 68 2.80 -12.70 -0.35
N SER A 69 1.58 -13.14 -0.01
CA SER A 69 1.33 -13.82 1.27
C SER A 69 1.96 -15.22 1.36
N GLN A 70 2.43 -15.76 0.24
CA GLN A 70 3.18 -17.03 0.18
C GLN A 70 4.68 -16.83 0.36
N ARG A 71 5.16 -15.58 0.28
CA ARG A 71 6.58 -15.22 0.25
C ARG A 71 7.02 -14.39 1.45
N PHE A 72 6.07 -13.76 2.14
CA PHE A 72 6.33 -12.95 3.32
C PHE A 72 5.36 -13.33 4.43
N ALA A 73 5.84 -13.40 5.66
CA ALA A 73 5.03 -13.75 6.82
C ALA A 73 4.00 -12.66 7.18
N ARG A 74 4.27 -11.40 6.82
CA ARG A 74 3.34 -10.28 7.04
C ARG A 74 3.41 -9.27 5.91
N LEU A 75 2.24 -8.81 5.50
CA LEU A 75 2.07 -7.75 4.52
C LEU A 75 1.45 -6.53 5.17
N ILE A 76 1.91 -5.35 4.75
CA ILE A 76 1.34 -4.06 5.08
C ILE A 76 1.08 -3.35 3.76
N TRP A 77 -0.10 -2.81 3.56
CA TRP A 77 -0.46 -2.03 2.38
C TRP A 77 -0.87 -0.63 2.79
N VAL A 78 -0.48 0.35 1.99
CA VAL A 78 -1.08 1.69 1.97
C VAL A 78 -1.51 2.00 0.53
N PRO A 79 -2.65 2.67 0.31
CA PRO A 79 -3.13 3.00 -1.03
C PRO A 79 -2.23 4.05 -1.69
N GLY A 80 -1.96 3.84 -2.99
CA GLY A 80 -1.52 4.90 -3.90
C GLY A 80 -2.70 5.56 -4.62
N ASN A 81 -2.43 6.45 -5.57
CA ASN A 81 -3.48 7.10 -6.35
C ASN A 81 -4.07 6.17 -7.41
N HIS A 82 -3.25 5.32 -8.06
CA HIS A 82 -3.74 4.37 -9.07
C HIS A 82 -4.66 3.31 -8.46
N ASP A 83 -4.40 2.93 -7.22
CA ASP A 83 -5.27 2.04 -6.45
C ASP A 83 -6.69 2.60 -6.33
N LEU A 84 -6.85 3.93 -6.33
CA LEU A 84 -8.12 4.64 -6.16
C LEU A 84 -8.73 5.12 -7.48
N TYR A 85 -8.17 4.73 -8.61
CA TYR A 85 -8.71 5.08 -9.92
C TYR A 85 -9.96 4.27 -10.24
N THR A 86 -10.99 4.96 -10.73
CA THR A 86 -12.17 4.31 -11.31
C THR A 86 -12.09 4.40 -12.83
N ILE A 87 -11.56 3.36 -13.48
CA ILE A 87 -11.44 3.30 -14.94
C ILE A 87 -12.49 2.35 -15.51
N GLY A 88 -13.36 2.88 -16.37
CA GLY A 88 -14.44 2.10 -16.99
C GLY A 88 -15.53 1.68 -15.99
N GLN A 89 -16.21 0.56 -16.26
CA GLN A 89 -17.24 -0.01 -15.37
C GLN A 89 -16.77 -1.29 -14.66
N HIS A 90 -15.47 -1.36 -14.33
CA HIS A 90 -14.94 -2.47 -13.54
C HIS A 90 -15.37 -2.34 -12.07
N ASP A 91 -15.31 -3.47 -11.35
CA ASP A 91 -15.49 -3.53 -9.89
C ASP A 91 -16.79 -2.87 -9.38
N GLY A 92 -17.88 -3.11 -10.12
CA GLY A 92 -19.21 -2.61 -9.77
C GLY A 92 -19.37 -1.08 -9.90
N GLY A 93 -18.39 -0.38 -10.50
CA GLY A 93 -18.40 1.08 -10.61
C GLY A 93 -18.15 1.80 -9.29
N LEU A 94 -17.54 1.12 -8.31
CA LEU A 94 -17.14 1.73 -7.05
C LEU A 94 -16.11 2.83 -7.29
N ARG A 95 -16.22 3.90 -6.49
CA ARG A 95 -15.33 5.07 -6.57
C ARG A 95 -15.17 5.73 -5.19
N GLY A 96 -14.16 6.59 -5.06
CA GLY A 96 -13.89 7.35 -3.84
C GLY A 96 -13.78 6.48 -2.59
N VAL A 97 -14.42 6.90 -1.51
CA VAL A 97 -14.35 6.19 -0.22
C VAL A 97 -14.88 4.76 -0.31
N ALA A 98 -15.91 4.50 -1.14
CA ALA A 98 -16.46 3.17 -1.29
C ALA A 98 -15.47 2.20 -1.95
N LEU A 99 -14.74 2.66 -2.97
CA LEU A 99 -13.65 1.89 -3.57
C LEU A 99 -12.53 1.63 -2.56
N TYR A 100 -12.10 2.66 -1.83
CA TYR A 100 -11.08 2.50 -0.79
C TYR A 100 -11.47 1.45 0.26
N GLN A 101 -12.70 1.51 0.77
CA GLN A 101 -13.21 0.54 1.75
C GLN A 101 -13.22 -0.88 1.18
N ARG A 102 -13.59 -1.03 -0.09
CA ARG A 102 -13.56 -2.31 -0.78
C ARG A 102 -12.15 -2.89 -0.87
N LEU A 103 -11.14 -2.08 -1.15
CA LEU A 103 -9.74 -2.51 -1.15
C LEU A 103 -9.26 -2.91 0.26
N VAL A 104 -9.68 -2.18 1.30
CA VAL A 104 -9.43 -2.55 2.70
C VAL A 104 -10.07 -3.91 3.04
N GLU A 105 -11.28 -4.19 2.54
CA GLU A 105 -11.91 -5.50 2.71
C GLU A 105 -11.12 -6.63 2.03
N ILE A 106 -10.60 -6.40 0.83
CA ILE A 106 -9.72 -7.37 0.15
C ILE A 106 -8.47 -7.60 1.01
N CYS A 107 -7.81 -6.54 1.49
CA CYS A 107 -6.65 -6.65 2.39
C CYS A 107 -6.96 -7.53 3.61
N ARG A 108 -8.13 -7.35 4.24
CA ARG A 108 -8.56 -8.16 5.40
C ARG A 108 -8.71 -9.64 5.06
N GLN A 109 -9.16 -10.00 3.86
CA GLN A 109 -9.26 -11.40 3.42
C GLN A 109 -7.89 -12.10 3.41
N TYR A 110 -6.83 -11.35 3.07
CA TYR A 110 -5.44 -11.83 3.06
C TYR A 110 -4.67 -11.52 4.35
N LYS A 111 -5.33 -10.96 5.38
CA LYS A 111 -4.71 -10.53 6.64
C LYS A 111 -3.58 -9.50 6.45
N VAL A 112 -3.68 -8.68 5.41
CA VAL A 112 -2.79 -7.56 5.13
C VAL A 112 -3.14 -6.41 6.07
N VAL A 113 -2.15 -5.83 6.74
CA VAL A 113 -2.33 -4.65 7.59
C VAL A 113 -2.57 -3.42 6.72
N THR A 114 -3.59 -2.63 7.04
CA THR A 114 -3.99 -1.45 6.30
C THR A 114 -3.84 -0.18 7.15
N PRO A 115 -4.05 1.02 6.56
CA PRO A 115 -4.16 2.24 7.35
C PRO A 115 -5.27 2.19 8.40
N GLU A 116 -6.29 1.36 8.24
CA GLU A 116 -7.45 1.28 9.14
C GLU A 116 -7.22 0.39 10.37
N ASP A 117 -6.13 -0.37 10.39
CA ASP A 117 -5.81 -1.29 11.49
C ASP A 117 -4.93 -0.60 12.56
N PRO A 118 -4.92 -1.09 13.82
CA PRO A 118 -4.01 -0.59 14.84
C PRO A 118 -2.55 -0.63 14.37
N TYR A 119 -1.78 0.40 14.71
CA TYR A 119 -0.36 0.47 14.35
C TYR A 119 0.41 -0.70 14.96
N VAL A 120 1.15 -1.41 14.11
CA VAL A 120 1.82 -2.65 14.49
C VAL A 120 3.23 -2.38 15.00
N GLN A 121 3.64 -3.10 16.04
CA GLN A 121 5.01 -3.03 16.52
C GLN A 121 5.90 -3.94 15.67
N TRP A 122 7.05 -3.43 15.27
CA TRP A 122 8.08 -4.23 14.63
C TRP A 122 8.64 -5.24 15.65
N PRO A 123 8.58 -6.56 15.39
CA PRO A 123 8.90 -7.57 16.39
C PRO A 123 10.40 -7.73 16.70
N ASP A 124 11.28 -7.38 15.76
CA ASP A 124 12.70 -7.69 15.85
C ASP A 124 13.57 -6.43 15.98
N GLY A 125 14.22 -6.26 17.14
CA GLY A 125 15.21 -5.20 17.30
C GLY A 125 15.34 -4.70 18.73
N ALA A 126 16.48 -4.08 19.01
CA ALA A 126 16.78 -3.52 20.32
C ALA A 126 15.92 -2.28 20.68
N ARG A 127 15.17 -1.73 19.72
CA ARG A 127 14.29 -0.56 19.90
C ARG A 127 12.87 -0.88 19.42
N PRO A 128 11.83 -0.45 20.15
CA PRO A 128 10.45 -0.65 19.72
C PRO A 128 10.11 0.32 18.60
N TYR A 129 10.20 -0.13 17.35
CA TYR A 129 9.66 0.63 16.22
C TYR A 129 8.17 0.32 16.07
N ARG A 130 7.37 1.35 15.81
CA ARG A 130 5.96 1.23 15.45
C ARG A 130 5.82 1.54 13.97
N LEU A 131 5.18 0.65 13.23
CA LEU A 131 4.86 0.83 11.83
C LEU A 131 3.50 1.51 11.72
N VAL A 132 3.49 2.64 11.03
CA VAL A 132 2.35 3.55 10.93
C VAL A 132 1.95 3.66 9.45
N PRO A 133 1.15 2.71 8.93
CA PRO A 133 0.62 2.81 7.57
C PRO A 133 -0.38 3.97 7.49
N LEU A 134 -0.10 4.95 6.64
CA LEU A 134 -0.92 6.15 6.48
C LEU A 134 -1.52 6.21 5.08
N PHE A 135 -2.73 6.76 5.00
CA PHE A 135 -3.39 7.14 3.76
C PHE A 135 -3.86 8.56 3.94
N THR A 136 -3.20 9.51 3.26
CA THR A 136 -3.43 10.96 3.41
C THR A 136 -3.87 11.66 2.14
N LEU A 137 -3.68 11.09 0.94
CA LEU A 137 -3.91 11.81 -0.32
C LEU A 137 -3.04 13.09 -0.40
N TYR A 138 -3.53 14.11 -1.11
CA TYR A 138 -2.91 15.41 -1.31
C TYR A 138 -4.00 16.50 -1.29
N ASP A 139 -3.57 17.74 -1.03
CA ASP A 139 -4.43 18.91 -0.90
C ASP A 139 -4.04 20.07 -1.83
N TYR A 140 -3.15 19.85 -2.80
CA TYR A 140 -2.61 20.89 -3.70
C TYR A 140 -1.80 22.00 -3.01
N SER A 141 -1.41 21.79 -1.74
CA SER A 141 -0.55 22.74 -1.04
C SER A 141 0.84 22.86 -1.69
N PHE A 142 1.33 21.81 -2.36
CA PHE A 142 2.61 21.76 -3.10
C PHE A 142 2.54 22.30 -4.54
N ARG A 143 1.74 23.34 -4.76
CA ARG A 143 1.87 24.18 -5.97
C ARG A 143 3.10 25.10 -5.83
N PRO A 144 3.63 25.69 -6.91
CA PRO A 144 4.68 26.72 -6.80
C PRO A 144 4.22 27.90 -5.94
N ASP A 145 5.12 28.46 -5.12
CA ASP A 145 4.78 29.53 -4.14
C ASP A 145 4.07 30.76 -4.74
N HIS A 146 4.37 31.07 -6.01
CA HIS A 146 3.80 32.22 -6.73
C HIS A 146 2.41 31.95 -7.32
N ILE A 147 1.93 30.71 -7.30
CA ILE A 147 0.60 30.32 -7.79
C ILE A 147 -0.37 30.34 -6.59
N PRO A 148 -1.49 31.08 -6.66
CA PRO A 148 -2.53 31.03 -5.64
C PRO A 148 -3.13 29.62 -5.49
N TYR A 149 -3.53 29.25 -4.27
CA TYR A 149 -4.07 27.91 -3.97
C TYR A 149 -5.25 27.53 -4.89
N ASN A 150 -6.19 28.45 -5.04
CA ASN A 150 -7.37 28.26 -5.87
C ASN A 150 -7.10 28.28 -7.38
N GLN A 151 -5.86 28.54 -7.82
CA GLN A 151 -5.45 28.54 -9.22
C GLN A 151 -4.52 27.36 -9.57
N ALA A 152 -4.24 26.46 -8.62
CA ALA A 152 -3.29 25.36 -8.85
C ALA A 152 -3.69 24.46 -10.03
N LEU A 153 -4.98 24.13 -10.15
CA LEU A 153 -5.48 23.29 -11.24
C LEU A 153 -5.54 24.03 -12.58
N ASP A 154 -5.94 25.30 -12.58
CA ASP A 154 -5.96 26.14 -13.78
C ASP A 154 -4.54 26.29 -14.35
N TRP A 155 -3.57 26.60 -13.49
CA TRP A 155 -2.15 26.65 -13.85
C TRP A 155 -1.64 25.33 -14.43
N ALA A 156 -1.97 24.19 -13.79
CA ALA A 156 -1.57 22.88 -14.28
C ALA A 156 -2.20 22.55 -15.65
N ALA A 157 -3.45 22.99 -15.89
CA ALA A 157 -4.13 22.86 -17.18
C ALA A 157 -3.43 23.70 -18.27
N GLU A 158 -3.22 24.99 -18.00
CA GLU A 158 -2.59 25.95 -18.92
C GLU A 158 -1.17 25.54 -19.32
N THR A 159 -0.46 24.86 -18.42
CA THR A 159 0.91 24.38 -18.64
C THR A 159 1.01 22.92 -19.10
N ASN A 160 -0.13 22.24 -19.33
CA ASN A 160 -0.22 20.85 -19.78
C ASN A 160 0.49 19.84 -18.85
N VAL A 161 0.35 20.01 -17.53
CA VAL A 161 0.91 19.11 -16.50
C VAL A 161 -0.17 18.55 -15.57
N MET A 162 -1.42 18.46 -16.06
CA MET A 162 -2.54 17.94 -15.29
C MET A 162 -2.41 16.44 -15.02
N ALA A 163 -2.57 16.05 -13.76
CA ALA A 163 -2.57 14.64 -13.36
C ALA A 163 -3.85 13.93 -13.80
N THR A 164 -3.73 12.66 -14.18
CA THR A 164 -4.86 11.80 -14.55
C THR A 164 -5.88 11.67 -13.41
N ASP A 165 -5.42 11.78 -12.17
CA ASP A 165 -6.24 11.79 -10.95
C ASP A 165 -7.45 12.74 -11.06
N GLU A 166 -7.29 13.90 -11.69
CA GLU A 166 -8.36 14.89 -11.81
C GLU A 166 -9.58 14.35 -12.58
N ALA A 167 -9.36 13.36 -13.46
CA ALA A 167 -10.40 12.72 -14.24
C ALA A 167 -10.96 11.44 -13.60
N VAL A 168 -10.13 10.66 -12.88
CA VAL A 168 -10.48 9.28 -12.49
C VAL A 168 -10.37 8.96 -10.99
N LEU A 169 -9.72 9.82 -10.20
CA LEU A 169 -9.66 9.67 -8.75
C LEU A 169 -10.79 10.50 -8.13
N HIS A 170 -11.92 9.84 -7.92
CA HIS A 170 -13.09 10.47 -7.32
C HIS A 170 -12.93 10.59 -5.80
N ALA A 171 -13.49 11.65 -5.21
CA ALA A 171 -13.41 11.89 -3.77
C ALA A 171 -14.72 11.62 -3.03
N ASP A 172 -15.77 11.11 -3.70
CA ASP A 172 -17.08 10.91 -3.08
C ASP A 172 -16.97 10.15 -1.74
N PRO A 173 -17.66 10.59 -0.67
CA PRO A 173 -18.65 11.68 -0.62
C PRO A 173 -18.05 13.07 -0.32
N TYR A 174 -16.73 13.20 -0.24
CA TYR A 174 -16.08 14.48 0.00
C TYR A 174 -16.25 15.42 -1.19
N PRO A 175 -16.37 16.74 -0.95
CA PRO A 175 -16.52 17.72 -2.02
C PRO A 175 -15.25 17.88 -2.87
N SER A 176 -14.10 17.45 -2.38
CA SER A 176 -12.83 17.48 -3.12
C SER A 176 -11.81 16.49 -2.55
N ARG A 177 -10.77 16.17 -3.33
CA ARG A 177 -9.61 15.39 -2.89
C ARG A 177 -8.88 16.05 -1.72
N ALA A 178 -8.79 17.39 -1.72
CA ALA A 178 -8.22 18.16 -0.61
C ALA A 178 -9.05 18.03 0.68
N ALA A 179 -10.39 18.03 0.58
CA ALA A 179 -11.25 17.81 1.74
C ALA A 179 -11.12 16.39 2.30
N TRP A 180 -10.99 15.38 1.42
CA TRP A 180 -10.70 14.01 1.83
C TRP A 180 -9.32 13.91 2.50
N CYS A 181 -8.30 14.53 1.92
CA CYS A 181 -6.95 14.61 2.46
C CYS A 181 -6.94 15.20 3.88
N ALA A 182 -7.61 16.33 4.09
CA ALA A 182 -7.70 16.96 5.41
C ALA A 182 -8.35 16.04 6.46
N ASP A 183 -9.42 15.34 6.09
CA ASP A 183 -10.05 14.35 6.98
C ASP A 183 -9.11 13.19 7.31
N ARG A 184 -8.39 12.68 6.30
CA ARG A 184 -7.41 11.60 6.46
C ARG A 184 -6.21 11.98 7.33
N CYS A 185 -5.70 13.21 7.20
CA CYS A 185 -4.65 13.74 8.05
C CYS A 185 -5.13 13.80 9.51
N ARG A 186 -6.30 14.40 9.75
CA ARG A 186 -6.91 14.46 11.09
C ARG A 186 -7.13 13.08 11.70
N TYR A 187 -7.71 12.15 10.93
CA TYR A 187 -7.91 10.76 11.34
C TYR A 187 -6.61 10.07 11.75
N SER A 188 -5.53 10.34 11.02
CA SER A 188 -4.21 9.77 11.29
C SER A 188 -3.58 10.40 12.55
N GLU A 189 -3.65 11.72 12.70
CA GLU A 189 -3.14 12.44 13.88
C GLU A 189 -3.83 12.01 15.18
N GLU A 190 -5.16 11.85 15.16
CA GLU A 190 -5.94 11.41 16.32
C GLU A 190 -5.48 10.02 16.83
N ARG A 191 -4.91 9.18 15.96
CA ARG A 191 -4.45 7.82 16.27
C ARG A 191 -2.98 7.73 16.64
N LEU A 192 -2.21 8.82 16.50
CA LEU A 192 -0.80 8.91 16.90
C LEU A 192 -0.62 9.17 18.41
N GLN A 193 -1.70 9.54 19.12
CA GLN A 193 -1.74 9.74 20.57
C GLN A 193 -1.55 8.43 21.34
#